data_AF-A0A4R4D557-F1
#
_entry.id   AF-A0A4R4D557-F1
#
_cell.length_a   1.000
_cell.length_b   1.000
_cell.length_c   1.000
_cell.angle_alpha   90.00
_cell.angle_beta   90.00
_cell.angle_gamma   90.00
#
_symmetry.space_group_name_H-M   'P 1'
#
loop_
_entity.id
_entity.type
_entity.pdbx_description
1 polymer ?
#
loop_
_entity_poly.entity_id
_entity_poly.type
_entity_poly.pdbx_seq_one_letter_code
_entity_poly.pdbx_strand_id
1 'polypeptide(L)'
;MDDENDRVGAAADLAREMAPDLDSILVTLYPDGDTLDTIRPGDADVATANAVARAVAEAMAEACVEVFVQRADRGAFRRWLAGREDRPEVRRGWVDRGRLLRGDAAFRALGLTPPPPEPPPRFPRAPGPIADELLAACEDRESGEFDAFLDALIEAGRGDVLDLALRKIRERQSDENAAELRADLLAAAEGAAIGPSGWAELVALPVALSPGAAPDAVALADGLIASGGLAPEEELRILPGWRSPDAIEALSPLAMRRVLLDLVADREPSDLPPGDTDELARRGFGVLVGLRIDWNIPIWDVIEAEGGLPEEPPEEDGTPEERGRARALDRWRGRVAAESDGCVPLDLVPLSDVGGAMAGFLEEAGGHLGGLDEIRQFIEVARREAGGEEVVCRPGITGGALELTLTTAGGRFLDSLTLSLDRLPASPDGVLSLLGAFVRLVGDAPGR
;
A
#
# COMPACT_ATOMS: atom_id res chain seq x y z
N MET A 1 0.86 -6.98 49.33
CA MET A 1 2.32 -6.74 49.39
C MET A 1 3.12 -7.90 48.77
N ASP A 2 3.08 -9.14 49.27
CA ASP A 2 3.80 -10.25 48.60
C ASP A 2 3.18 -10.58 47.21
N ASP A 3 1.86 -10.81 47.13
CA ASP A 3 1.16 -11.06 45.85
C ASP A 3 1.26 -9.90 44.82
N GLU A 4 1.40 -8.66 45.30
CA GLU A 4 1.52 -7.47 44.44
C GLU A 4 2.93 -7.39 43.80
N ASN A 5 3.97 -7.63 44.60
CA ASN A 5 5.34 -7.66 44.10
C ASN A 5 5.55 -8.85 43.15
N ASP A 6 4.91 -9.99 43.43
CA ASP A 6 4.97 -11.17 42.58
C ASP A 6 4.36 -10.91 41.19
N ARG A 7 3.23 -10.19 41.12
CA ARG A 7 2.60 -9.84 39.82
C ARG A 7 3.44 -8.84 39.01
N VAL A 8 4.00 -7.82 39.65
CA VAL A 8 4.87 -6.84 38.97
C VAL A 8 6.14 -7.52 38.46
N GLY A 9 6.74 -8.42 39.24
CA GLY A 9 7.89 -9.22 38.83
C GLY A 9 7.58 -10.11 37.63
N ALA A 10 6.48 -10.87 37.69
CA ALA A 10 6.06 -11.75 36.60
C ALA A 10 5.78 -10.99 35.29
N ALA A 11 5.16 -9.81 35.38
CA ALA A 11 4.94 -8.96 34.21
C ALA A 11 6.26 -8.46 33.58
N ALA A 12 7.22 -8.05 34.41
CA ALA A 12 8.54 -7.64 33.92
C ALA A 12 9.32 -8.81 33.30
N ASP A 13 9.19 -10.02 33.86
CA ASP A 13 9.82 -11.23 33.32
C ASP A 13 9.26 -11.58 31.95
N LEU A 14 7.92 -11.62 31.81
CA LEU A 14 7.26 -11.84 30.52
C LEU A 14 7.61 -10.72 29.51
N ALA A 15 7.68 -9.47 29.96
CA ALA A 15 8.08 -8.36 29.09
C ALA A 15 9.49 -8.56 28.52
N ARG A 16 10.46 -9.01 29.33
CA ARG A 16 11.81 -9.32 28.86
C ARG A 16 11.85 -10.53 27.93
N GLU A 17 10.96 -11.49 28.12
CA GLU A 17 10.83 -12.65 27.24
C GLU A 17 10.33 -12.25 25.85
N MET A 18 9.36 -11.34 25.77
CA MET A 18 8.73 -10.91 24.51
C MET A 18 9.48 -9.79 23.78
N ALA A 19 10.32 -9.02 24.48
CA ALA A 19 11.00 -7.87 23.91
C ALA A 19 11.81 -8.13 22.61
N PRO A 20 12.48 -9.29 22.42
CA PRO A 20 13.21 -9.56 21.16
C PRO A 20 12.32 -9.62 19.91
N ASP A 21 11.03 -9.86 20.08
CA ASP A 21 10.06 -10.05 19.00
C ASP A 21 9.18 -8.80 18.79
N LEU A 22 9.54 -7.67 19.42
CA LEU A 22 8.74 -6.46 19.45
C LEU A 22 9.58 -5.22 19.09
N ASP A 23 9.10 -4.44 18.12
CA ASP A 23 9.66 -3.11 17.86
C ASP A 23 9.01 -2.03 18.75
N SER A 24 7.77 -2.28 19.18
CA SER A 24 7.03 -1.34 20.04
C SER A 24 5.93 -2.00 20.85
N ILE A 25 5.47 -1.30 21.89
CA ILE A 25 4.39 -1.77 22.77
C ILE A 25 3.54 -0.62 23.33
N LEU A 26 2.24 -0.87 23.49
CA LEU A 26 1.31 0.02 24.17
C LEU A 26 1.02 -0.44 25.60
N VAL A 27 1.25 0.45 26.58
CA VAL A 27 0.85 0.27 27.99
C VAL A 27 -0.25 1.26 28.39
N THR A 28 -1.20 0.78 29.22
CA THR A 28 -2.32 1.58 29.70
C THR A 28 -2.08 2.08 31.13
N LEU A 29 -2.19 3.40 31.33
CA LEU A 29 -2.25 4.02 32.66
C LEU A 29 -3.68 4.38 33.04
N TYR A 30 -4.08 3.94 34.23
CA TYR A 30 -5.42 4.17 34.76
C TYR A 30 -5.41 5.32 35.78
N PRO A 31 -6.21 6.39 35.58
CA PRO A 31 -6.22 7.54 36.48
C PRO A 31 -6.90 7.26 37.81
N ASP A 32 -7.89 6.35 37.84
CA ASP A 32 -8.70 6.02 39.01
C ASP A 32 -9.35 4.64 38.90
N GLY A 33 -9.89 4.15 40.02
CA GLY A 33 -10.45 2.81 40.13
C GLY A 33 -11.72 2.62 39.32
N ASP A 34 -12.54 3.66 39.19
CA ASP A 34 -13.75 3.62 38.36
C ASP A 34 -13.41 3.43 36.88
N THR A 35 -12.33 4.07 36.42
CA THR A 35 -11.85 3.96 35.03
C THR A 35 -11.26 2.58 34.79
N LEU A 36 -10.45 2.07 35.73
CA LEU A 36 -9.93 0.69 35.66
C LEU A 36 -11.08 -0.32 35.64
N ASP A 37 -12.03 -0.25 36.58
CA ASP A 37 -13.16 -1.18 36.64
C ASP A 37 -14.06 -1.08 35.39
N THR A 38 -14.18 0.10 34.79
CA THR A 38 -14.93 0.26 33.54
C THR A 38 -14.25 -0.47 32.37
N ILE A 39 -12.93 -0.54 32.33
CA ILE A 39 -12.17 -1.11 31.19
C ILE A 39 -11.78 -2.56 31.47
N ARG A 40 -11.26 -2.85 32.67
CA ARG A 40 -10.80 -4.15 33.18
C ARG A 40 -11.48 -4.48 34.52
N PRO A 41 -12.78 -4.89 34.51
CA PRO A 41 -13.51 -5.19 35.73
C PRO A 41 -12.89 -6.39 36.47
N GLY A 42 -12.52 -6.20 37.74
CA GLY A 42 -12.08 -7.26 38.64
C GLY A 42 -10.62 -7.75 38.49
N ASP A 43 -9.77 -7.10 37.68
CA ASP A 43 -8.40 -7.58 37.38
C ASP A 43 -7.37 -7.26 38.49
N ALA A 44 -7.33 -6.02 38.99
CA ALA A 44 -6.39 -5.54 40.01
C ALA A 44 -6.84 -4.18 40.57
N ASP A 45 -6.19 -3.67 41.61
CA ASP A 45 -6.31 -2.25 41.97
C ASP A 45 -5.41 -1.36 41.09
N VAL A 46 -5.71 -0.06 41.08
CA VAL A 46 -5.03 0.93 40.22
C VAL A 46 -3.54 1.04 40.51
N ALA A 47 -3.13 0.88 41.78
CA ALA A 47 -1.72 0.99 42.13
C ALA A 47 -0.93 -0.17 41.52
N THR A 48 -1.46 -1.39 41.63
CA THR A 48 -0.86 -2.58 40.99
C THR A 48 -0.87 -2.48 39.47
N ALA A 49 -1.98 -2.09 38.84
CA ALA A 49 -2.07 -1.98 37.38
C ALA A 49 -1.05 -0.96 36.82
N ASN A 50 -0.92 0.20 37.46
CA ASN A 50 0.05 1.21 37.04
C ASN A 50 1.51 0.83 37.39
N ALA A 51 1.73 0.04 38.44
CA ALA A 51 3.05 -0.51 38.76
C ALA A 51 3.50 -1.55 37.72
N VAL A 52 2.58 -2.42 37.26
CA VAL A 52 2.81 -3.34 36.13
C VAL A 52 3.17 -2.56 34.87
N ALA A 53 2.36 -1.57 34.49
CA ALA A 53 2.64 -0.75 33.30
C ALA A 53 4.03 -0.09 33.35
N ARG A 54 4.46 0.37 34.53
CA ARG A 54 5.81 0.92 34.73
C ARG A 54 6.89 -0.12 34.56
N ALA A 55 6.77 -1.28 35.20
CA ALA A 55 7.79 -2.32 35.16
C ALA A 55 7.96 -2.92 33.75
N VAL A 56 6.85 -3.08 33.02
CA VAL A 56 6.86 -3.48 31.61
C VAL A 56 7.57 -2.44 30.76
N ALA A 57 7.25 -1.16 30.93
CA ALA A 57 7.89 -0.07 30.20
C ALA A 57 9.41 0.01 30.47
N GLU A 58 9.85 -0.22 31.71
CA GLU A 58 11.28 -0.30 32.05
C GLU A 58 11.95 -1.47 31.34
N ALA A 59 11.38 -2.68 31.42
CA ALA A 59 11.90 -3.88 30.77
C ALA A 59 12.01 -3.74 29.24
N MET A 60 10.99 -3.15 28.62
CA MET A 60 10.93 -2.92 27.17
C MET A 60 11.95 -1.87 26.73
N ALA A 61 12.09 -0.77 27.49
CA ALA A 61 13.08 0.25 27.21
C ALA A 61 14.53 -0.25 27.32
N GLU A 62 14.81 -1.19 28.23
CA GLU A 62 16.14 -1.84 28.35
C GLU A 62 16.51 -2.65 27.10
N ALA A 63 15.51 -3.17 26.38
CA ALA A 63 15.67 -3.91 25.14
C ALA A 63 15.51 -3.04 23.88
N CYS A 64 15.51 -1.70 24.03
CA CYS A 64 15.30 -0.73 22.95
C CYS A 64 13.93 -0.82 22.26
N VAL A 65 12.94 -1.46 22.89
CA VAL A 65 11.56 -1.51 22.40
C VAL A 65 10.89 -0.16 22.67
N GLU A 66 10.21 0.39 21.67
CA GLU A 66 9.53 1.67 21.81
C GLU A 66 8.27 1.55 22.70
N VAL A 67 8.22 2.35 23.77
CA VAL A 67 7.10 2.36 24.71
C VAL A 67 6.11 3.49 24.43
N PHE A 68 4.88 3.11 24.12
CA PHE A 68 3.73 3.99 24.03
C PHE A 68 2.87 3.91 25.28
N VAL A 69 2.34 5.06 25.72
CA VAL A 69 1.50 5.14 26.91
C VAL A 69 0.17 5.75 26.56
N GLN A 70 -0.92 5.00 26.79
CA GLN A 70 -2.26 5.58 26.79
C GLN A 70 -2.72 5.90 28.20
N ARG A 71 -3.32 7.07 28.38
CA ARG A 71 -4.03 7.40 29.62
C ARG A 71 -5.50 7.06 29.44
N ALA A 72 -5.97 6.10 30.21
CA ALA A 72 -7.34 5.63 30.10
C ALA A 72 -8.34 6.79 30.35
N ASP A 73 -9.30 6.93 29.45
CA ASP A 73 -10.39 7.90 29.49
C ASP A 73 -11.71 7.15 29.38
N ARG A 74 -12.44 7.10 30.50
CA ARG A 74 -13.71 6.38 30.60
C ARG A 74 -14.75 6.84 29.57
N GLY A 75 -14.76 8.12 29.20
CA GLY A 75 -15.70 8.67 28.23
C GLY A 75 -15.35 8.27 26.80
N ALA A 76 -14.05 8.32 26.45
CA ALA A 76 -13.54 7.86 25.17
C ALA A 76 -13.78 6.36 24.98
N PHE A 77 -13.46 5.55 25.98
CA PHE A 77 -13.72 4.12 25.98
C PHE A 77 -15.21 3.80 25.75
N ARG A 78 -16.14 4.47 26.45
CA ARG A 78 -17.59 4.24 26.26
C ARG A 78 -18.08 4.59 24.87
N ARG A 79 -17.54 5.67 24.26
CA ARG A 79 -17.88 6.03 22.88
C ARG A 79 -17.33 5.00 21.90
N TRP A 80 -16.13 4.50 22.15
CA TRP A 80 -15.53 3.44 21.35
C TRP A 80 -16.29 2.12 21.49
N LEU A 81 -16.70 1.72 22.69
CA LEU A 81 -17.46 0.49 22.90
C LEU A 81 -18.88 0.57 22.30
N ALA A 82 -19.40 1.78 22.03
CA ALA A 82 -20.73 1.96 21.46
C ALA A 82 -20.83 1.29 20.08
N GLY A 83 -21.69 0.28 19.98
CA GLY A 83 -21.89 -0.51 18.75
C GLY A 83 -20.99 -1.74 18.64
N ARG A 84 -20.16 -2.03 19.65
CA ARG A 84 -19.36 -3.27 19.76
C ARG A 84 -19.97 -4.20 20.80
N GLU A 85 -19.68 -5.49 20.67
CA GLU A 85 -20.05 -6.46 21.70
C GLU A 85 -19.17 -6.25 22.94
N ASP A 86 -19.80 -6.17 24.11
CA ASP A 86 -19.12 -5.89 25.37
C ASP A 86 -18.52 -7.18 25.97
N ARG A 87 -17.30 -7.52 25.55
CA ARG A 87 -16.54 -8.70 26.00
C ARG A 87 -15.14 -8.31 26.50
N PRO A 88 -14.56 -9.01 27.50
CA PRO A 88 -13.24 -8.68 28.04
C PRO A 88 -12.13 -8.55 26.97
N GLU A 89 -12.14 -9.44 25.98
CA GLU A 89 -11.19 -9.46 24.88
C GLU A 89 -11.31 -8.19 24.02
N VAL A 90 -12.55 -7.77 23.75
CA VAL A 90 -12.83 -6.52 23.04
C VAL A 90 -12.33 -5.34 23.87
N ARG A 91 -12.63 -5.29 25.18
CA ARG A 91 -12.22 -4.17 26.04
C ARG A 91 -10.69 -3.95 26.07
N ARG A 92 -9.91 -5.03 26.06
CA ARG A 92 -8.43 -4.99 26.04
C ARG A 92 -7.88 -4.44 24.73
N GLY A 93 -8.59 -4.62 23.62
CA GLY A 93 -8.24 -4.05 22.31
C GLY A 93 -8.50 -2.54 22.15
N TRP A 94 -8.89 -1.84 23.22
CA TRP A 94 -9.16 -0.41 23.13
C TRP A 94 -7.88 0.43 23.09
N VAL A 95 -7.77 1.29 22.06
CA VAL A 95 -6.69 2.25 21.87
C VAL A 95 -7.24 3.66 21.67
N ASP A 96 -6.82 4.63 22.49
CA ASP A 96 -7.13 6.06 22.28
C ASP A 96 -6.13 6.73 21.34
N ARG A 97 -6.24 6.44 20.03
CA ARG A 97 -5.31 6.88 18.97
C ARG A 97 -4.99 8.38 18.99
N GLY A 98 -5.94 9.23 19.38
CA GLY A 98 -5.77 10.69 19.39
C GLY A 98 -4.98 11.22 20.58
N ARG A 99 -4.64 10.39 21.58
CA ARG A 99 -4.04 10.82 22.86
C ARG A 99 -2.89 9.94 23.35
N LEU A 100 -2.32 9.11 22.49
CA LEU A 100 -1.15 8.30 22.81
C LEU A 100 0.07 9.18 23.11
N LEU A 101 0.81 8.82 24.16
CA LEU A 101 2.05 9.46 24.56
C LEU A 101 3.25 8.62 24.07
N ARG A 102 4.32 9.29 23.64
CA ARG A 102 5.59 8.70 23.15
C ARG A 102 6.79 9.32 23.82
N GLY A 103 7.92 8.62 23.82
CA GLY A 103 9.24 9.14 24.19
C GLY A 103 9.20 9.84 25.55
N ASP A 104 9.82 11.01 25.67
CA ASP A 104 9.85 11.76 26.93
C ASP A 104 8.49 11.99 27.59
N ALA A 105 7.41 12.13 26.81
CA ALA A 105 6.07 12.30 27.37
C ALA A 105 5.51 11.00 27.97
N ALA A 106 5.77 9.86 27.32
CA ALA A 106 5.41 8.52 27.82
C ALA A 106 6.15 8.19 29.11
N PHE A 107 7.49 8.29 29.11
CA PHE A 107 8.31 8.02 30.28
C PHE A 107 7.94 8.93 31.46
N ARG A 108 7.72 10.24 31.22
CA ARG A 108 7.23 11.16 32.26
C ARG A 108 5.86 10.77 32.80
N ALA A 109 4.94 10.28 31.97
CA ALA A 109 3.63 9.82 32.42
C ALA A 109 3.73 8.59 33.32
N LEU A 110 4.68 7.69 33.03
CA LEU A 110 4.98 6.50 33.83
C LEU A 110 5.75 6.84 35.13
N GLY A 111 6.31 8.05 35.24
CA GLY A 111 7.20 8.44 36.34
C GLY A 111 8.62 7.89 36.18
N LEU A 112 9.01 7.59 34.94
CA LEU A 112 10.33 7.09 34.56
C LEU A 112 11.23 8.23 34.05
N THR A 113 12.53 7.99 34.09
CA THR A 113 13.49 8.87 33.42
C THR A 113 13.54 8.47 31.95
N PRO A 114 13.32 9.41 31.00
CA PRO A 114 13.43 9.06 29.59
C PRO A 114 14.87 8.66 29.25
N PRO A 115 15.05 7.67 28.36
CA PRO A 115 16.37 7.39 27.82
C PRO A 115 16.91 8.66 27.12
N PRO A 116 18.22 8.92 27.18
CA PRO A 116 18.79 10.03 26.45
C PRO A 116 18.49 9.85 24.95
N PRO A 117 18.06 10.90 24.23
CA PRO A 117 17.81 10.78 22.81
C PRO A 117 19.09 10.36 22.11
N GLU A 118 18.99 9.36 21.23
CA GLU A 118 20.13 8.96 20.42
C GLU A 118 20.55 10.14 19.53
N PRO A 119 21.84 10.49 19.50
CA PRO A 119 22.31 11.52 18.62
C PRO A 119 22.12 11.04 17.17
N PRO A 120 21.66 11.92 16.26
CA PRO A 120 21.48 11.53 14.87
C PRO A 120 22.80 11.00 14.29
N PRO A 121 22.73 9.96 13.44
CA PRO A 121 23.92 9.34 12.87
C PRO A 121 24.75 10.37 12.14
N ARG A 122 26.06 10.40 12.43
CA ARG A 122 26.99 11.37 11.85
C ARG A 122 27.86 10.72 10.80
N PHE A 123 27.59 11.06 9.55
CA PHE A 123 28.38 10.59 8.42
C PHE A 123 29.51 11.57 8.07
N PRO A 124 30.69 11.06 7.67
CA PRO A 124 31.73 11.86 7.04
C PRO A 124 31.22 12.62 5.82
N ARG A 125 31.79 13.81 5.56
CA ARG A 125 31.40 14.66 4.42
C ARG A 125 31.68 14.03 3.06
N ALA A 126 32.68 13.16 2.95
CA ALA A 126 33.03 12.54 1.68
C ALA A 126 32.03 11.40 1.37
N PRO A 127 31.28 11.46 0.25
CA PRO A 127 30.28 10.45 -0.05
C PRO A 127 30.87 9.12 -0.52
N GLY A 128 32.09 9.14 -1.06
CA GLY A 128 32.74 7.97 -1.66
C GLY A 128 32.78 6.73 -0.77
N PRO A 129 33.43 6.80 0.41
CA PRO A 129 33.53 5.67 1.32
C PRO A 129 32.16 5.18 1.81
N ILE A 130 31.27 6.09 2.16
CA ILE A 130 29.93 5.75 2.67
C ILE A 130 29.08 5.07 1.60
N ALA A 131 29.22 5.50 0.33
CA ALA A 131 28.58 4.80 -0.78
C ALA A 131 29.18 3.41 -0.99
N ASP A 132 30.50 3.20 -0.79
CA ASP A 132 31.07 1.84 -0.86
C ASP A 132 30.60 0.96 0.32
N GLU A 133 30.43 1.54 1.53
CA GLU A 133 29.85 0.85 2.69
C GLU A 133 28.40 0.44 2.46
N LEU A 134 27.56 1.34 1.91
CA LEU A 134 26.17 1.02 1.56
C LEU A 134 26.10 -0.13 0.55
N LEU A 135 26.98 -0.14 -0.45
CA LEU A 135 27.03 -1.21 -1.44
C LEU A 135 27.49 -2.53 -0.85
N ALA A 136 28.41 -2.52 0.11
CA ALA A 136 28.82 -3.72 0.81
C ALA A 136 27.69 -4.28 1.70
N ALA A 137 26.96 -3.41 2.42
CA ALA A 137 25.79 -3.81 3.19
C ALA A 137 24.68 -4.39 2.30
N CYS A 138 24.50 -3.84 1.09
CA CYS A 138 23.55 -4.35 0.11
C CYS A 138 23.84 -5.78 -0.35
N GLU A 139 25.09 -6.25 -0.26
CA GLU A 139 25.47 -7.63 -0.58
C GLU A 139 25.10 -8.62 0.54
N ASP A 140 24.82 -8.14 1.76
CA ASP A 140 24.49 -8.93 2.96
C ASP A 140 23.13 -8.53 3.56
N ARG A 141 22.06 -8.69 2.76
CA ARG A 141 20.69 -8.26 3.12
C ARG A 141 20.07 -9.02 4.29
N GLU A 142 20.54 -10.24 4.59
CA GLU A 142 19.96 -11.09 5.64
C GLU A 142 20.19 -10.55 7.06
N SER A 143 21.15 -9.63 7.23
CA SER A 143 21.55 -9.10 8.53
C SER A 143 20.67 -7.95 9.06
N GLY A 144 19.82 -7.34 8.21
CA GLY A 144 19.09 -6.11 8.53
C GLY A 144 19.97 -4.85 8.64
N GLU A 145 21.30 -4.97 8.54
CA GLU A 145 22.23 -3.84 8.61
C GLU A 145 22.05 -2.87 7.45
N PHE A 146 21.65 -3.38 6.27
CA PHE A 146 21.39 -2.57 5.09
C PHE A 146 20.25 -1.57 5.32
N ASP A 147 19.11 -2.04 5.83
CA ASP A 147 17.91 -1.22 6.03
C ASP A 147 18.17 -0.15 7.11
N ALA A 148 18.77 -0.54 8.24
CA ALA A 148 19.15 0.39 9.30
C ALA A 148 20.14 1.46 8.81
N PHE A 149 21.12 1.08 7.98
CA PHE A 149 22.09 2.02 7.42
C PHE A 149 21.46 2.96 6.40
N LEU A 150 20.55 2.44 5.58
CA LEU A 150 19.80 3.20 4.60
C LEU A 150 18.91 4.25 5.27
N ASP A 151 18.13 3.86 6.29
CA ASP A 151 17.30 4.79 7.06
C ASP A 151 18.15 5.89 7.70
N ALA A 152 19.28 5.53 8.32
CA ALA A 152 20.21 6.49 8.87
C ALA A 152 20.71 7.51 7.82
N LEU A 153 20.98 7.07 6.58
CA LEU A 153 21.39 7.97 5.49
C LEU A 153 20.25 8.90 5.03
N ILE A 154 19.03 8.38 4.95
CA ILE A 154 17.84 9.15 4.60
C ILE A 154 17.56 10.22 5.67
N GLU A 155 17.57 9.84 6.94
CA GLU A 155 17.41 10.75 8.08
C GLU A 155 18.50 11.83 8.12
N ALA A 156 19.74 11.47 7.82
CA ALA A 156 20.86 12.40 7.72
C ALA A 156 20.84 13.27 6.45
N GLY A 157 19.87 13.07 5.55
CA GLY A 157 19.72 13.82 4.30
C GLY A 157 20.87 13.61 3.31
N ARG A 158 21.49 12.42 3.30
CA ARG A 158 22.68 12.09 2.51
C ARG A 158 22.37 11.61 1.10
N GLY A 159 21.57 12.37 0.36
CA GLY A 159 21.17 12.04 -1.01
C GLY A 159 22.36 11.97 -1.98
N ASP A 160 23.43 12.72 -1.69
CA ASP A 160 24.70 12.65 -2.43
C ASP A 160 25.36 11.27 -2.37
N VAL A 161 25.18 10.53 -1.26
CA VAL A 161 25.65 9.16 -1.08
C VAL A 161 24.78 8.19 -1.87
N LEU A 162 23.46 8.32 -1.77
CA LEU A 162 22.49 7.47 -2.47
C LEU A 162 22.65 7.55 -3.99
N ASP A 163 22.75 8.77 -4.53
CA ASP A 163 22.98 9.02 -5.96
C ASP A 163 24.32 8.44 -6.43
N LEU A 164 25.36 8.53 -5.60
CA LEU A 164 26.67 7.98 -5.90
C LEU A 164 26.66 6.44 -5.90
N ALA A 165 25.94 5.82 -4.97
CA ALA A 165 25.79 4.37 -4.90
C ALA A 165 25.07 3.83 -6.15
N LEU A 166 23.94 4.45 -6.54
CA LEU A 166 23.21 4.11 -7.77
C LEU A 166 24.10 4.21 -9.01
N ARG A 167 24.89 5.31 -9.14
CA ARG A 167 25.82 5.46 -10.25
C ARG A 167 26.90 4.37 -10.26
N LYS A 168 27.45 4.04 -9.09
CA LYS A 168 28.49 3.00 -8.95
C LYS A 168 27.96 1.61 -9.32
N ILE A 169 26.75 1.22 -8.88
CA ILE A 169 26.14 -0.06 -9.29
C ILE A 169 25.95 -0.09 -10.79
N ARG A 170 25.39 0.97 -11.36
CA ARG A 170 25.15 1.06 -12.81
C ARG A 170 26.43 0.87 -13.62
N GLU A 171 27.52 1.49 -13.17
CA GLU A 171 28.83 1.39 -13.83
C GLU A 171 29.52 0.03 -13.63
N ARG A 172 29.33 -0.63 -12.48
CA ARG A 172 30.04 -1.86 -12.10
C ARG A 172 29.29 -3.16 -12.47
N GLN A 173 27.97 -3.13 -12.48
CA GLN A 173 27.12 -4.32 -12.60
C GLN A 173 26.17 -4.20 -13.81
N SER A 174 25.03 -3.51 -13.67
CA SER A 174 24.03 -3.35 -14.74
C SER A 174 23.05 -2.21 -14.41
N ASP A 175 22.25 -1.80 -15.41
CA ASP A 175 21.11 -0.91 -15.22
C ASP A 175 19.99 -1.57 -14.39
N GLU A 176 19.82 -2.88 -14.51
CA GLU A 176 18.83 -3.67 -13.78
C GLU A 176 19.11 -3.68 -12.27
N ASN A 177 20.35 -3.94 -11.88
CA ASN A 177 20.75 -3.92 -10.45
C ASN A 177 20.65 -2.51 -9.87
N ALA A 178 20.89 -1.48 -10.70
CA ALA A 178 20.70 -0.09 -10.28
C ALA A 178 19.22 0.26 -10.11
N ALA A 179 18.33 -0.35 -10.89
CA ALA A 179 16.89 -0.22 -10.73
C ALA A 179 16.38 -0.95 -9.48
N GLU A 180 16.91 -2.14 -9.19
CA GLU A 180 16.62 -2.88 -7.95
C GLU A 180 17.03 -2.07 -6.73
N LEU A 181 18.29 -1.61 -6.64
CA LEU A 181 18.71 -0.76 -5.53
C LEU A 181 17.83 0.49 -5.43
N ARG A 182 17.48 1.12 -6.56
CA ARG A 182 16.59 2.29 -6.54
C ARG A 182 15.23 1.95 -5.92
N ALA A 183 14.67 0.78 -6.21
CA ALA A 183 13.42 0.32 -5.61
C ALA A 183 13.56 0.19 -4.10
N ASP A 184 14.62 -0.43 -3.59
CA ASP A 184 14.85 -0.54 -2.14
C ASP A 184 14.99 0.83 -1.48
N LEU A 185 15.71 1.76 -2.12
CA LEU A 185 15.86 3.14 -1.63
C LEU A 185 14.53 3.88 -1.54
N LEU A 186 13.61 3.64 -2.48
CA LEU A 186 12.27 4.23 -2.47
C LEU A 186 11.37 3.56 -1.42
N ALA A 187 11.44 2.23 -1.30
CA ALA A 187 10.70 1.46 -0.29
C ALA A 187 11.07 1.90 1.15
N ALA A 188 12.35 2.10 1.43
CA ALA A 188 12.78 2.66 2.72
C ALA A 188 12.28 4.10 2.90
N ALA A 189 12.30 4.92 1.84
CA ALA A 189 11.91 6.33 1.93
C ALA A 189 10.39 6.57 2.07
N GLU A 190 9.55 5.66 1.59
CA GLU A 190 8.09 5.82 1.62
C GLU A 190 7.46 5.43 2.95
N GLY A 191 8.13 4.63 3.79
CA GLY A 191 7.67 4.22 5.11
C GLY A 191 8.55 4.72 6.25
N ALA A 192 7.96 5.23 7.34
CA ALA A 192 8.69 5.56 8.56
C ALA A 192 7.82 5.38 9.81
N ALA A 193 8.47 5.12 10.93
CA ALA A 193 7.85 5.23 12.24
C ALA A 193 7.48 6.70 12.55
N ILE A 194 6.19 7.01 12.64
CA ILE A 194 5.71 8.39 12.86
C ILE A 194 4.74 8.47 14.04
N GLY A 195 4.66 9.66 14.63
CA GLY A 195 3.66 9.94 15.67
C GLY A 195 3.74 8.98 16.86
N PRO A 196 2.66 8.84 17.65
CA PRO A 196 2.70 8.11 18.91
C PRO A 196 2.29 6.64 18.81
N SER A 197 2.29 5.99 17.63
CA SER A 197 2.09 4.53 17.50
C SER A 197 1.96 3.99 16.05
N GLY A 198 2.32 4.71 14.98
CA GLY A 198 2.03 4.21 13.63
C GLY A 198 3.23 4.12 12.72
N TRP A 199 3.44 2.94 12.13
CA TRP A 199 4.15 2.89 10.86
C TRP A 199 3.29 3.67 9.87
N ALA A 200 3.88 4.71 9.28
CA ALA A 200 3.20 5.37 8.19
C ALA A 200 3.95 5.26 6.90
N GLU A 201 3.14 5.14 5.88
CA GLU A 201 3.57 4.81 4.56
C GLU A 201 2.86 5.73 3.58
N LEU A 202 3.62 6.22 2.62
CA LEU A 202 3.06 6.87 1.45
C LEU A 202 2.41 5.79 0.59
N VAL A 203 1.10 5.95 0.40
CA VAL A 203 0.32 5.07 -0.46
C VAL A 203 -0.26 5.87 -1.62
N ALA A 204 -0.54 5.16 -2.69
CA ALA A 204 -1.09 5.71 -3.91
C ALA A 204 -2.24 4.84 -4.40
N LEU A 205 -3.29 5.51 -4.88
CA LEU A 205 -4.36 4.90 -5.64
C LEU A 205 -4.26 5.39 -7.09
N PRO A 206 -3.65 4.59 -7.99
CA PRO A 206 -3.70 4.88 -9.41
C PRO A 206 -5.12 4.70 -9.93
N VAL A 207 -5.54 5.59 -10.83
CA VAL A 207 -6.86 5.54 -11.46
C VAL A 207 -6.67 5.69 -12.96
N ALA A 208 -7.13 4.70 -13.72
CA ALA A 208 -7.28 4.82 -15.16
C ALA A 208 -8.43 5.79 -15.44
N LEU A 209 -8.11 6.91 -16.10
CA LEU A 209 -9.04 7.99 -16.40
C LEU A 209 -9.61 7.83 -17.81
N SER A 210 -10.92 8.03 -17.93
CA SER A 210 -11.56 8.12 -19.24
C SER A 210 -11.16 9.41 -19.96
N PRO A 211 -11.12 9.42 -21.31
CA PRO A 211 -10.87 10.61 -22.12
C PRO A 211 -12.07 11.57 -22.02
N GLY A 212 -12.12 12.31 -20.93
CA GLY A 212 -13.21 13.20 -20.53
C GLY A 212 -12.77 14.06 -19.34
N ALA A 213 -13.70 14.38 -18.44
CA ALA A 213 -13.37 15.04 -17.19
C ALA A 213 -12.96 13.98 -16.14
N ALA A 214 -11.85 14.21 -15.45
CA ALA A 214 -11.49 13.35 -14.33
C ALA A 214 -12.57 13.46 -13.21
N PRO A 215 -12.85 12.37 -12.49
CA PRO A 215 -13.79 12.42 -11.37
C PRO A 215 -13.24 13.34 -10.26
N ASP A 216 -14.13 13.76 -9.38
CA ASP A 216 -13.73 14.53 -8.19
C ASP A 216 -12.84 13.65 -7.29
N ALA A 217 -11.58 14.07 -7.17
CA ALA A 217 -10.56 13.38 -6.37
C ALA A 217 -10.98 13.21 -4.91
N VAL A 218 -11.64 14.23 -4.33
CA VAL A 218 -12.04 14.20 -2.91
C VAL A 218 -13.19 13.22 -2.72
N ALA A 219 -14.20 13.25 -3.59
CA ALA A 219 -15.31 12.31 -3.53
C ALA A 219 -14.85 10.85 -3.72
N LEU A 220 -13.86 10.61 -4.57
CA LEU A 220 -13.29 9.28 -4.79
C LEU A 220 -12.52 8.79 -3.56
N ALA A 221 -11.71 9.65 -2.95
CA ALA A 221 -11.01 9.37 -1.70
C ALA A 221 -11.96 9.06 -0.53
N ASP A 222 -12.97 9.92 -0.33
CA ASP A 222 -14.00 9.71 0.70
C ASP A 222 -14.75 8.40 0.47
N GLY A 223 -15.03 8.06 -0.79
CA GLY A 223 -15.64 6.79 -1.18
C GLY A 223 -14.80 5.57 -0.82
N LEU A 224 -13.47 5.65 -1.02
CA LEU A 224 -12.53 4.59 -0.64
C LEU A 224 -12.51 4.39 0.88
N ILE A 225 -12.38 5.48 1.63
CA ILE A 225 -12.37 5.46 3.11
C ILE A 225 -13.70 4.88 3.65
N ALA A 226 -14.82 5.24 3.03
CA ALA A 226 -16.14 4.75 3.41
C ALA A 226 -16.49 3.35 2.86
N SER A 227 -15.61 2.73 2.06
CA SER A 227 -15.89 1.44 1.41
C SER A 227 -16.02 0.28 2.40
N GLY A 228 -15.37 0.39 3.57
CA GLY A 228 -15.20 -0.72 4.51
C GLY A 228 -14.13 -1.73 4.07
N GLY A 229 -13.28 -1.37 3.10
CA GLY A 229 -12.17 -2.20 2.62
C GLY A 229 -10.89 -2.11 3.45
N LEU A 230 -10.74 -1.11 4.31
CA LEU A 230 -9.57 -0.91 5.18
C LEU A 230 -9.66 -1.75 6.45
N ALA A 231 -8.51 -2.14 7.01
CA ALA A 231 -8.48 -2.79 8.31
C ALA A 231 -8.93 -1.81 9.42
N PRO A 232 -9.57 -2.27 10.50
CA PRO A 232 -9.96 -1.39 11.60
C PRO A 232 -8.79 -0.62 12.24
N GLU A 233 -7.60 -1.21 12.20
CA GLU A 233 -6.33 -0.69 12.71
C GLU A 233 -5.70 0.33 11.76
N GLU A 234 -6.09 0.35 10.48
CA GLU A 234 -5.56 1.29 9.51
C GLU A 234 -6.30 2.64 9.57
N GLU A 235 -5.54 3.71 9.41
CA GLU A 235 -6.05 5.04 9.12
C GLU A 235 -5.50 5.50 7.77
N LEU A 236 -6.39 5.86 6.85
CA LEU A 236 -6.03 6.38 5.53
C LEU A 236 -6.41 7.86 5.41
N ARG A 237 -5.44 8.71 5.05
CA ARG A 237 -5.64 10.13 4.76
C ARG A 237 -5.15 10.41 3.34
N ILE A 238 -6.01 10.88 2.45
CA ILE A 238 -5.64 11.16 1.05
C ILE A 238 -5.54 12.66 0.84
N LEU A 239 -4.50 13.09 0.13
CA LEU A 239 -4.34 14.48 -0.28
C LEU A 239 -5.45 14.91 -1.23
N PRO A 240 -5.91 16.17 -1.16
CA PRO A 240 -6.81 16.70 -2.16
C PRO A 240 -6.10 16.83 -3.53
N GLY A 241 -6.86 16.51 -4.58
CA GLY A 241 -6.46 16.71 -5.96
C GLY A 241 -5.57 15.62 -6.56
N TRP A 242 -5.56 15.57 -7.88
CA TRP A 242 -4.84 14.56 -8.65
C TRP A 242 -3.34 14.82 -8.70
N ARG A 243 -2.53 13.76 -8.72
CA ARG A 243 -1.08 13.80 -8.96
C ARG A 243 -0.73 13.07 -10.26
N SER A 244 0.36 13.51 -10.89
CA SER A 244 0.87 12.91 -12.12
C SER A 244 1.75 11.70 -11.81
N PRO A 245 1.57 10.55 -12.51
CA PRO A 245 2.50 9.43 -12.43
C PRO A 245 3.96 9.85 -12.65
N ASP A 246 4.24 10.66 -13.68
CA ASP A 246 5.60 11.18 -13.95
C ASP A 246 6.19 11.99 -12.79
N ALA A 247 5.36 12.73 -12.05
CA ALA A 247 5.84 13.53 -10.92
C ALA A 247 6.23 12.64 -9.75
N ILE A 248 5.52 11.53 -9.56
CA ILE A 248 5.83 10.50 -8.56
C ILE A 248 7.11 9.76 -8.96
N GLU A 249 7.22 9.33 -10.22
CA GLU A 249 8.40 8.63 -10.75
C GLU A 249 9.68 9.48 -10.66
N ALA A 250 9.55 10.81 -10.76
CA ALA A 250 10.65 11.75 -10.66
C ALA A 250 11.13 12.01 -9.21
N LEU A 251 10.42 11.51 -8.20
CA LEU A 251 10.83 11.69 -6.80
C LEU A 251 12.16 10.95 -6.53
N SER A 252 13.05 11.65 -5.82
CA SER A 252 14.19 11.01 -5.18
C SER A 252 13.78 10.44 -3.82
N PRO A 253 14.53 9.47 -3.25
CA PRO A 253 14.26 8.94 -1.92
C PRO A 253 14.13 10.04 -0.86
N LEU A 254 14.99 11.07 -0.89
CA LEU A 254 14.87 12.18 0.06
C LEU A 254 13.63 13.04 -0.16
N ALA A 255 13.24 13.29 -1.42
CA ALA A 255 12.02 14.03 -1.70
C ALA A 255 10.79 13.25 -1.23
N MET A 256 10.75 11.94 -1.48
CA MET A 256 9.71 11.03 -0.99
C MET A 256 9.63 11.04 0.54
N ARG A 257 10.75 10.91 1.26
CA ARG A 257 10.78 11.03 2.73
C ARG A 257 10.23 12.39 3.21
N ARG A 258 10.55 13.50 2.53
CA ARG A 258 9.99 14.82 2.87
C ARG A 258 8.48 14.89 2.65
N VAL A 259 7.97 14.31 1.56
CA VAL A 259 6.53 14.19 1.31
C VAL A 259 5.85 13.46 2.47
N LEU A 260 6.40 12.31 2.90
CA LEU A 260 5.89 11.56 4.07
C LEU A 260 5.83 12.44 5.32
N LEU A 261 6.94 13.09 5.66
CA LEU A 261 7.03 13.94 6.86
C LEU A 261 6.14 15.18 6.80
N ASP A 262 5.88 15.73 5.61
CA ASP A 262 4.91 16.81 5.43
C ASP A 262 3.49 16.32 5.71
N LEU A 263 3.09 15.16 5.19
CA LEU A 263 1.76 14.57 5.44
C LEU A 263 1.54 14.19 6.91
N VAL A 264 2.56 13.62 7.55
CA VAL A 264 2.56 13.34 8.99
C VAL A 264 2.26 14.59 9.80
N ALA A 265 2.86 15.70 9.39
CA ALA A 265 2.73 17.00 10.04
C ALA A 265 1.45 17.76 9.61
N ASP A 266 0.56 17.13 8.86
CA ASP A 266 -0.65 17.74 8.29
C ASP A 266 -0.34 18.98 7.43
N ARG A 267 0.73 18.89 6.63
CA ARG A 267 1.18 19.94 5.69
C ARG A 267 1.09 19.44 4.26
N GLU A 268 0.75 20.35 3.36
CA GLU A 268 0.76 20.05 1.93
C GLU A 268 2.21 19.92 1.42
N PRO A 269 2.59 18.81 0.78
CA PRO A 269 3.97 18.54 0.37
C PRO A 269 4.37 19.38 -0.85
N SER A 270 5.48 20.13 -0.73
CA SER A 270 5.97 20.97 -1.83
C SER A 270 6.60 20.19 -2.98
N ASP A 271 7.15 19.01 -2.68
CA ASP A 271 7.82 18.15 -3.65
C ASP A 271 6.82 17.40 -4.55
N LEU A 272 5.53 17.38 -4.21
CA LEU A 272 4.49 16.68 -4.95
C LEU A 272 3.22 17.52 -5.09
N PRO A 273 3.25 18.61 -5.89
CA PRO A 273 2.10 19.48 -6.10
C PRO A 273 1.00 18.80 -6.94
N PRO A 274 -0.26 19.30 -6.86
CA PRO A 274 -1.34 18.85 -7.74
C PRO A 274 -0.99 18.95 -9.23
N GLY A 275 -1.35 17.95 -10.00
CA GLY A 275 -1.20 17.92 -11.46
C GLY A 275 -2.34 18.62 -12.20
N ASP A 276 -2.12 18.95 -13.47
CA ASP A 276 -3.16 19.46 -14.36
C ASP A 276 -4.15 18.32 -14.73
N THR A 277 -5.38 18.45 -14.27
CA THR A 277 -6.42 17.43 -14.45
C THR A 277 -6.74 17.16 -15.93
N ASP A 278 -6.68 18.19 -16.79
CA ASP A 278 -6.93 18.03 -18.23
C ASP A 278 -5.77 17.33 -18.94
N GLU A 279 -4.54 17.48 -18.43
CA GLU A 279 -3.39 16.72 -18.90
C GLU A 279 -3.47 15.26 -18.47
N LEU A 280 -3.84 14.99 -17.23
CA LEU A 280 -3.97 13.63 -16.69
C LEU A 280 -5.06 12.84 -17.43
N ALA A 281 -6.23 13.46 -17.67
CA ALA A 281 -7.30 12.83 -18.44
C ALA A 281 -6.88 12.51 -19.89
N ARG A 282 -6.03 13.35 -20.50
CA ARG A 282 -5.45 13.08 -21.84
C ARG A 282 -4.42 11.96 -21.82
N ARG A 283 -3.65 11.83 -20.75
CA ARG A 283 -2.65 10.77 -20.54
C ARG A 283 -3.28 9.44 -20.10
N GLY A 284 -4.53 9.47 -19.65
CA GLY A 284 -5.32 8.30 -19.28
C GLY A 284 -5.09 7.81 -17.85
N PHE A 285 -4.28 8.50 -17.05
CA PHE A 285 -4.05 8.15 -15.64
C PHE A 285 -3.90 9.38 -14.75
N GLY A 286 -4.44 9.25 -13.55
CA GLY A 286 -4.19 10.15 -12.43
C GLY A 286 -4.01 9.34 -11.16
N VAL A 287 -3.28 9.91 -10.20
CA VAL A 287 -2.96 9.22 -8.94
C VAL A 287 -3.49 10.04 -7.77
N LEU A 288 -4.22 9.40 -6.87
CA LEU A 288 -4.48 9.96 -5.54
C LEU A 288 -3.39 9.48 -4.59
N VAL A 289 -2.73 10.42 -3.91
CA VAL A 289 -1.62 10.11 -2.99
C VAL A 289 -2.08 10.36 -1.57
N GLY A 290 -1.71 9.48 -0.65
CA GLY A 290 -2.13 9.54 0.73
C GLY A 290 -1.08 9.01 1.71
N LEU A 291 -1.46 9.11 2.97
CA LEU A 291 -0.78 8.57 4.13
C LEU A 291 -1.63 7.43 4.68
N ARG A 292 -1.07 6.23 4.69
CA ARG A 292 -1.60 5.11 5.47
C ARG A 292 -0.84 5.07 6.79
N ILE A 293 -1.57 4.99 7.90
CA ILE A 293 -1.01 4.80 9.24
C ILE A 293 -1.55 3.49 9.75
N ASP A 294 -0.66 2.54 10.03
CA ASP A 294 -1.01 1.29 10.69
C ASP A 294 -0.91 1.46 12.20
N TRP A 295 -2.03 1.25 12.92
CA TRP A 295 -2.09 1.31 14.38
C TRP A 295 -2.01 -0.08 15.04
N ASN A 296 -1.54 -1.11 14.34
CA ASN A 296 -1.34 -2.46 14.87
C ASN A 296 -0.16 -2.54 15.85
N ILE A 297 -0.25 -1.80 16.96
CA ILE A 297 0.71 -1.88 18.06
C ILE A 297 0.29 -2.96 19.04
N PRO A 298 1.19 -3.90 19.37
CA PRO A 298 0.95 -4.88 20.42
C PRO A 298 0.60 -4.20 21.75
N ILE A 299 -0.55 -4.60 22.33
CA ILE A 299 -1.08 -4.03 23.57
C ILE A 299 -0.68 -4.95 24.72
N TRP A 300 0.01 -4.42 25.74
CA TRP A 300 0.43 -5.21 26.89
C TRP A 300 -0.74 -5.94 27.58
N ASP A 301 -1.89 -5.27 27.70
CA ASP A 301 -3.09 -5.85 28.31
C ASP A 301 -3.61 -7.10 27.56
N VAL A 302 -3.30 -7.23 26.26
CA VAL A 302 -3.61 -8.42 25.44
C VAL A 302 -2.54 -9.49 25.65
N ILE A 303 -1.25 -9.12 25.54
CA ILE A 303 -0.11 -10.03 25.76
C ILE A 303 -0.16 -10.69 27.13
N GLU A 304 -0.43 -9.91 28.19
CA GLU A 304 -0.56 -10.41 29.57
C GLU A 304 -1.70 -11.44 29.69
N ALA A 305 -2.82 -11.22 28.98
CA ALA A 305 -4.00 -12.07 29.05
C ALA A 305 -3.83 -13.38 28.27
N GLU A 306 -3.08 -13.35 27.17
CA GLU A 306 -2.82 -14.51 26.32
C GLU A 306 -1.57 -15.28 26.74
N GLY A 307 -0.71 -14.68 27.58
CA GLY A 307 0.51 -15.28 28.08
C GLY A 307 1.65 -15.30 27.06
N GLY A 308 1.62 -14.40 26.08
CA GLY A 308 2.57 -14.32 24.98
C GLY A 308 2.06 -13.40 23.86
N LEU A 309 2.81 -13.32 22.77
CA LEU A 309 2.32 -12.66 21.55
C LEU A 309 1.10 -13.40 20.99
N PRO A 310 0.12 -12.70 20.42
CA PRO A 310 -0.99 -13.35 19.73
C PRO A 310 -0.45 -14.27 18.64
N GLU A 311 -0.99 -15.48 18.51
CA GLU A 311 -0.63 -16.36 17.40
C GLU A 311 -1.01 -15.68 16.08
N GLU A 312 -0.04 -15.44 15.21
CA GLU A 312 -0.33 -15.04 13.84
C GLU A 312 -1.17 -16.15 13.19
N PRO A 313 -2.35 -15.83 12.63
CA PRO A 313 -3.14 -16.83 11.95
C PRO A 313 -2.31 -17.41 10.79
N PRO A 314 -2.39 -18.72 10.52
CA PRO A 314 -1.65 -19.34 9.43
C PRO A 314 -1.98 -18.64 8.10
N GLU A 315 -0.96 -18.41 7.27
CA GLU A 315 -1.04 -17.74 5.96
C GLU A 315 -1.90 -18.46 4.88
N GLU A 316 -2.79 -19.38 5.27
CA GLU A 316 -3.65 -20.10 4.34
C GLU A 316 -5.00 -19.39 4.17
N ASP A 317 -5.23 -18.89 2.93
CA ASP A 317 -6.46 -18.25 2.45
C ASP A 317 -7.08 -17.23 3.42
N GLY A 318 -6.79 -15.94 3.17
CA GLY A 318 -7.14 -14.81 4.03
C GLY A 318 -8.46 -14.92 4.81
N THR A 319 -8.42 -14.41 6.04
CA THR A 319 -9.51 -14.54 7.02
C THR A 319 -10.86 -14.16 6.41
N PRO A 320 -12.00 -14.72 6.89
CA PRO A 320 -13.32 -14.32 6.40
C PRO A 320 -13.54 -12.79 6.42
N GLU A 321 -12.89 -12.10 7.35
CA GLU A 321 -12.89 -10.64 7.45
C GLU A 321 -12.06 -9.99 6.33
N GLU A 322 -10.84 -10.46 6.06
CA GLU A 322 -10.03 -10.00 4.92
C GLU A 322 -10.75 -10.18 3.59
N ARG A 323 -11.34 -11.36 3.37
CA ARG A 323 -12.16 -11.61 2.17
C ARG A 323 -13.40 -10.71 2.12
N GLY A 324 -13.99 -10.41 3.27
CA GLY A 324 -15.08 -9.44 3.38
C GLY A 324 -14.67 -8.03 2.96
N ARG A 325 -13.50 -7.58 3.42
CA ARG A 325 -12.88 -6.29 3.10
C ARG A 325 -12.50 -6.18 1.62
N ALA A 326 -11.82 -7.18 1.06
CA ALA A 326 -11.47 -7.24 -0.36
C ALA A 326 -12.73 -7.11 -1.24
N ARG A 327 -13.79 -7.87 -0.93
CA ARG A 327 -15.07 -7.76 -1.65
C ARG A 327 -15.73 -6.39 -1.49
N ALA A 328 -15.53 -5.69 -0.37
CA ALA A 328 -16.05 -4.35 -0.15
C ALA A 328 -15.34 -3.33 -1.04
N LEU A 329 -14.02 -3.46 -1.17
CA LEU A 329 -13.20 -2.67 -2.07
C LEU A 329 -13.59 -2.92 -3.54
N ASP A 330 -13.74 -4.18 -3.96
CA ASP A 330 -14.17 -4.54 -5.32
C ASP A 330 -15.55 -3.95 -5.65
N ARG A 331 -16.50 -4.02 -4.71
CA ARG A 331 -17.82 -3.39 -4.88
C ARG A 331 -17.72 -1.88 -5.03
N TRP A 332 -16.82 -1.24 -4.27
CA TRP A 332 -16.58 0.19 -4.41
C TRP A 332 -15.99 0.53 -5.78
N ARG A 333 -14.94 -0.18 -6.23
CA ARG A 333 -14.36 0.01 -7.58
C ARG A 333 -15.40 -0.16 -8.68
N GLY A 334 -16.20 -1.21 -8.61
CA GLY A 334 -17.27 -1.47 -9.57
C GLY A 334 -18.31 -0.34 -9.63
N ARG A 335 -18.63 0.29 -8.49
CA ARG A 335 -19.50 1.48 -8.46
C ARG A 335 -18.82 2.69 -9.09
N VAL A 336 -17.56 2.97 -8.75
CA VAL A 336 -16.81 4.09 -9.33
C VAL A 336 -16.74 3.98 -10.85
N ALA A 337 -16.43 2.78 -11.38
CA ALA A 337 -16.39 2.53 -12.81
C ALA A 337 -17.74 2.74 -13.51
N ALA A 338 -18.84 2.33 -12.87
CA ALA A 338 -20.18 2.53 -13.41
C ALA A 338 -20.64 4.00 -13.36
N GLU A 339 -20.24 4.75 -12.34
CA GLU A 339 -20.68 6.13 -12.10
C GLU A 339 -19.80 7.18 -12.81
N SER A 340 -18.53 6.86 -13.08
CA SER A 340 -17.51 7.79 -13.62
C SER A 340 -17.14 7.49 -15.08
N ASP A 341 -18.11 7.07 -15.89
CA ASP A 341 -17.97 6.86 -17.35
C ASP A 341 -16.75 6.01 -17.73
N GLY A 342 -16.49 4.93 -16.99
CA GLY A 342 -15.39 3.99 -17.26
C GLY A 342 -14.06 4.29 -16.57
N CYS A 343 -13.98 5.26 -15.65
CA CYS A 343 -12.77 5.42 -14.82
C CYS A 343 -12.60 4.21 -13.90
N VAL A 344 -11.41 3.60 -13.86
CA VAL A 344 -11.13 2.39 -13.08
C VAL A 344 -10.08 2.68 -12.01
N PRO A 345 -10.43 2.69 -10.71
CA PRO A 345 -9.45 2.68 -9.64
C PRO A 345 -8.75 1.32 -9.56
N LEU A 346 -7.42 1.33 -9.46
CA LEU A 346 -6.59 0.15 -9.29
C LEU A 346 -6.45 -0.20 -7.79
N ASP A 347 -5.47 -1.03 -7.46
CA ASP A 347 -5.04 -1.31 -6.08
C ASP A 347 -4.43 -0.10 -5.39
N LEU A 348 -4.71 0.01 -4.09
CA LEU A 348 -3.98 0.92 -3.22
C LEU A 348 -2.61 0.28 -2.99
N VAL A 349 -1.57 0.93 -3.50
CA VAL A 349 -0.20 0.41 -3.54
C VAL A 349 0.75 1.37 -2.82
N PRO A 350 1.96 0.91 -2.43
CA PRO A 350 3.03 1.82 -2.04
C PRO A 350 3.26 2.87 -3.14
N LEU A 351 3.70 4.08 -2.76
CA LEU A 351 3.87 5.18 -3.70
C LEU A 351 4.92 4.86 -4.79
N SER A 352 5.95 4.09 -4.44
CA SER A 352 6.98 3.61 -5.35
C SER A 352 6.46 2.63 -6.41
N ASP A 353 5.38 1.90 -6.11
CA ASP A 353 4.82 0.83 -6.94
C ASP A 353 3.78 1.30 -7.96
N VAL A 354 3.45 2.60 -8.00
CA VAL A 354 2.48 3.18 -8.94
C VAL A 354 2.76 2.78 -10.39
N GLY A 355 4.03 2.83 -10.81
CA GLY A 355 4.43 2.45 -12.16
C GLY A 355 4.17 0.98 -12.47
N GLY A 356 4.47 0.08 -11.53
CA GLY A 356 4.24 -1.35 -11.66
C GLY A 356 2.75 -1.69 -11.72
N ALA A 357 1.94 -1.10 -10.85
CA ALA A 357 0.49 -1.26 -10.86
C ALA A 357 -0.14 -0.80 -12.18
N MET A 358 0.28 0.35 -12.70
CA MET A 358 -0.19 0.86 -13.99
C MET A 358 0.25 -0.03 -15.16
N ALA A 359 1.49 -0.51 -15.16
CA ALA A 359 1.99 -1.43 -16.18
C ALA A 359 1.21 -2.75 -16.18
N GLY A 360 0.99 -3.35 -15.01
CA GLY A 360 0.19 -4.57 -14.87
C GLY A 360 -1.22 -4.41 -15.41
N PHE A 361 -1.91 -3.32 -15.07
CA PHE A 361 -3.23 -3.02 -15.63
C PHE A 361 -3.21 -2.84 -17.15
N LEU A 362 -2.20 -2.15 -17.70
CA LEU A 362 -2.06 -1.97 -19.15
C LEU A 362 -1.73 -3.27 -19.88
N GLU A 363 -0.95 -4.16 -19.28
CA GLU A 363 -0.67 -5.50 -19.83
C GLU A 363 -1.93 -6.36 -19.82
N GLU A 364 -2.72 -6.32 -18.73
CA GLU A 364 -4.01 -7.01 -18.66
C GLU A 364 -4.98 -6.44 -19.71
N ALA A 365 -5.20 -5.13 -19.74
CA ALA A 365 -6.08 -4.48 -20.71
C ALA A 365 -5.59 -4.65 -22.17
N GLY A 366 -4.28 -4.59 -22.39
CA GLY A 366 -3.63 -4.81 -23.68
C GLY A 366 -3.72 -6.26 -24.15
N GLY A 367 -3.67 -7.23 -23.23
CA GLY A 367 -3.92 -8.64 -23.51
C GLY A 367 -5.31 -8.89 -24.08
N HIS A 368 -6.31 -8.09 -23.67
CA HIS A 368 -7.67 -8.13 -24.21
C HIS A 368 -7.77 -7.43 -25.58
N LEU A 369 -6.88 -6.49 -25.91
CA LEU A 369 -6.80 -5.79 -27.21
C LEU A 369 -5.92 -6.49 -28.25
N GLY A 370 -5.05 -7.43 -27.83
CA GLY A 370 -4.15 -8.17 -28.73
C GLY A 370 -4.87 -8.89 -29.86
N GLY A 371 -6.10 -9.37 -29.62
CA GLY A 371 -6.95 -9.93 -30.66
C GLY A 371 -7.32 -8.92 -31.75
N LEU A 372 -7.59 -7.64 -31.41
CA LEU A 372 -7.94 -6.61 -32.40
C LEU A 372 -6.74 -6.19 -33.25
N ASP A 373 -5.55 -6.04 -32.66
CA ASP A 373 -4.34 -5.72 -33.42
C ASP A 373 -3.92 -6.87 -34.33
N GLU A 374 -4.05 -8.11 -33.87
CA GLU A 374 -3.85 -9.31 -34.69
C GLU A 374 -4.82 -9.34 -35.89
N ILE A 375 -6.11 -9.04 -35.68
CA ILE A 375 -7.09 -8.97 -36.78
C ILE A 375 -6.78 -7.80 -37.74
N ARG A 376 -6.38 -6.64 -37.23
CA ARG A 376 -6.03 -5.48 -38.05
C ARG A 376 -4.82 -5.78 -38.94
N GLN A 377 -3.76 -6.33 -38.36
CA GLN A 377 -2.56 -6.73 -39.09
C GLN A 377 -2.88 -7.81 -40.13
N PHE A 378 -3.71 -8.80 -39.77
CA PHE A 378 -4.18 -9.85 -40.66
C PHE A 378 -4.91 -9.28 -41.89
N ILE A 379 -5.83 -8.33 -41.70
CA ILE A 379 -6.55 -7.66 -42.80
C ILE A 379 -5.59 -6.82 -43.67
N GLU A 380 -4.63 -6.13 -43.07
CA GLU A 380 -3.66 -5.31 -43.82
C GLU A 380 -2.71 -6.14 -44.69
N VAL A 381 -2.28 -7.31 -44.21
CA VAL A 381 -1.47 -8.26 -44.98
C VAL A 381 -2.29 -8.78 -46.16
N ALA A 382 -3.52 -9.24 -45.93
CA ALA A 382 -4.42 -9.71 -46.98
C ALA A 382 -4.70 -8.63 -48.05
N ARG A 383 -4.84 -7.35 -47.67
CA ARG A 383 -5.00 -6.23 -48.61
C ARG A 383 -3.78 -6.02 -49.51
N ARG A 384 -2.57 -6.21 -48.98
CA ARG A 384 -1.34 -6.14 -49.78
C ARG A 384 -1.25 -7.29 -50.79
N GLU A 385 -1.71 -8.48 -50.41
CA GLU A 385 -1.70 -9.69 -51.26
C GLU A 385 -2.85 -9.73 -52.29
N ALA A 386 -3.91 -8.97 -52.06
CA ALA A 386 -5.06 -8.88 -52.95
C ALA A 386 -4.74 -8.21 -54.30
N GLY A 387 -3.59 -7.55 -54.45
CA GLY A 387 -3.12 -7.01 -55.74
C GLY A 387 -4.01 -5.91 -56.31
N GLY A 388 -4.75 -5.20 -55.47
CA GLY A 388 -5.70 -4.15 -55.86
C GLY A 388 -7.16 -4.61 -55.96
N GLU A 389 -7.45 -5.90 -55.78
CA GLU A 389 -8.82 -6.40 -55.60
C GLU A 389 -9.37 -6.08 -54.20
N GLU A 390 -10.67 -5.81 -54.10
CA GLU A 390 -11.35 -5.58 -52.82
C GLU A 390 -11.29 -6.85 -51.96
N VAL A 391 -10.89 -6.72 -50.69
CA VAL A 391 -10.87 -7.82 -49.71
C VAL A 391 -12.19 -7.84 -48.96
N VAL A 392 -12.80 -9.02 -48.86
CA VAL A 392 -13.99 -9.28 -48.08
C VAL A 392 -13.70 -10.32 -47.00
N CYS A 393 -14.43 -10.25 -45.89
CA CYS A 393 -14.27 -11.15 -44.75
C CYS A 393 -15.55 -11.95 -44.52
N ARG A 394 -15.42 -13.27 -44.41
CA ARG A 394 -16.48 -14.14 -43.90
C ARG A 394 -16.17 -14.46 -42.43
N PRO A 395 -16.95 -13.94 -41.48
CA PRO A 395 -16.87 -14.36 -40.10
C PRO A 395 -17.63 -15.67 -39.87
N GLY A 396 -17.10 -16.52 -39.00
CA GLY A 396 -17.74 -17.71 -38.45
C GLY A 396 -17.50 -17.81 -36.96
N ILE A 397 -18.48 -18.30 -36.21
CA ILE A 397 -18.32 -18.62 -34.79
C ILE A 397 -18.51 -20.12 -34.66
N THR A 398 -17.43 -20.83 -34.34
CA THR A 398 -17.44 -22.29 -34.24
C THR A 398 -16.74 -22.71 -32.94
N GLY A 399 -17.40 -23.54 -32.13
CA GLY A 399 -16.75 -24.20 -30.98
C GLY A 399 -16.17 -23.27 -29.91
N GLY A 400 -16.65 -22.03 -29.78
CA GLY A 400 -16.09 -21.06 -28.82
C GLY A 400 -14.87 -20.30 -29.35
N ALA A 401 -14.74 -20.18 -30.67
CA ALA A 401 -13.74 -19.34 -31.34
C ALA A 401 -14.38 -18.50 -32.46
N LEU A 402 -13.79 -17.34 -32.74
CA LEU A 402 -14.07 -16.50 -33.89
C LEU A 402 -13.13 -16.89 -35.02
N GLU A 403 -13.69 -17.38 -36.12
CA GLU A 403 -12.99 -17.70 -37.36
C GLU A 403 -13.22 -16.58 -38.38
N LEU A 404 -12.15 -15.98 -38.88
CA LEU A 404 -12.21 -14.94 -39.91
C LEU A 404 -11.54 -15.47 -41.18
N THR A 405 -12.31 -15.58 -42.25
CA THR A 405 -11.80 -16.00 -43.57
C THR A 405 -11.74 -14.79 -44.49
N LEU A 406 -10.57 -14.44 -45.03
CA LEU A 406 -10.41 -13.34 -45.99
C LEU A 406 -10.33 -13.89 -47.42
N THR A 407 -11.13 -13.29 -48.30
CA THR A 407 -11.12 -13.59 -49.74
C THR A 407 -11.14 -12.30 -50.54
N THR A 408 -10.76 -12.34 -51.82
CA THR A 408 -11.05 -11.22 -52.72
C THR A 408 -12.52 -11.23 -53.12
N ALA A 409 -13.04 -10.09 -53.57
CA ALA A 409 -14.39 -9.99 -54.14
C ALA A 409 -14.60 -10.93 -55.35
N GLY A 410 -13.53 -11.36 -56.02
CA GLY A 410 -13.54 -12.36 -57.09
C GLY A 410 -13.58 -13.82 -56.61
N GLY A 411 -13.59 -14.06 -55.29
CA GLY A 411 -13.67 -15.40 -54.70
C GLY A 411 -12.33 -16.10 -54.47
N ARG A 412 -11.21 -15.41 -54.69
CA ARG A 412 -9.87 -15.95 -54.40
C ARG A 412 -9.63 -15.96 -52.89
N PHE A 413 -9.30 -17.12 -52.32
CA PHE A 413 -8.90 -17.22 -50.92
C PHE A 413 -7.57 -16.50 -50.69
N LEU A 414 -7.49 -15.71 -49.62
CA LEU A 414 -6.26 -15.04 -49.20
C LEU A 414 -5.71 -15.76 -47.97
N ASP A 415 -6.42 -15.72 -46.85
CA ASP A 415 -5.97 -16.32 -45.60
C ASP A 415 -7.13 -16.55 -44.60
N SER A 416 -6.87 -17.24 -43.49
CA SER A 416 -7.82 -17.49 -42.40
C SER A 416 -7.18 -17.34 -41.03
N LEU A 417 -7.87 -16.65 -40.12
CA LEU A 417 -7.46 -16.43 -38.73
C LEU A 417 -8.48 -17.06 -37.78
N THR A 418 -8.03 -17.72 -36.72
CA THR A 418 -8.89 -18.27 -35.66
C THR A 418 -8.46 -17.71 -34.31
N LEU A 419 -9.40 -17.10 -33.59
CA LEU A 419 -9.17 -16.49 -32.28
C LEU A 419 -10.11 -17.08 -31.25
N SER A 420 -9.59 -17.45 -30.10
CA SER A 420 -10.40 -17.88 -28.96
C SER A 420 -11.16 -16.70 -28.34
N LEU A 421 -12.34 -16.95 -27.78
CA LEU A 421 -13.24 -15.89 -27.27
C LEU A 421 -12.65 -15.08 -26.10
N ASP A 422 -11.78 -15.69 -25.30
CA ASP A 422 -11.02 -15.08 -24.21
C ASP A 422 -9.99 -14.04 -24.68
N ARG A 423 -9.62 -14.07 -25.97
CA ARG A 423 -8.70 -13.10 -26.60
C ARG A 423 -9.43 -11.95 -27.30
N LEU A 424 -10.76 -11.91 -27.24
CA LEU A 424 -11.56 -10.87 -27.88
C LEU A 424 -11.84 -9.70 -26.91
N PRO A 425 -11.70 -8.44 -27.36
CA PRO A 425 -11.94 -7.25 -26.51
C PRO A 425 -13.42 -6.95 -26.27
N ALA A 426 -14.33 -7.70 -26.90
CA ALA A 426 -15.77 -7.57 -26.76
C ALA A 426 -16.44 -8.92 -27.06
N SER A 427 -17.76 -8.99 -26.84
CA SER A 427 -18.56 -10.12 -27.33
C SER A 427 -18.39 -10.30 -28.85
N PRO A 428 -18.56 -11.50 -29.41
CA PRO A 428 -18.41 -11.75 -30.84
C PRO A 428 -19.19 -10.78 -31.72
N ASP A 429 -20.43 -10.47 -31.35
CA ASP A 429 -21.27 -9.53 -32.10
C ASP A 429 -20.72 -8.09 -32.04
N GLY A 430 -20.11 -7.70 -30.91
CA GLY A 430 -19.41 -6.42 -30.77
C GLY A 430 -18.16 -6.35 -31.65
N VAL A 431 -17.37 -7.42 -31.68
CA VAL A 431 -16.18 -7.52 -32.55
C VAL A 431 -16.58 -7.50 -34.02
N LEU A 432 -17.63 -8.22 -34.43
CA LEU A 432 -18.12 -8.19 -35.81
C LEU A 432 -18.58 -6.80 -36.25
N SER A 433 -19.22 -6.06 -35.36
CA SER A 433 -19.63 -4.68 -35.63
C SER A 433 -18.43 -3.77 -35.86
N LEU A 434 -17.35 -3.95 -35.08
CA LEU A 434 -16.08 -3.23 -35.25
C LEU A 434 -15.36 -3.64 -36.55
N LEU A 435 -15.33 -4.94 -36.87
CA LEU A 435 -14.70 -5.46 -38.09
C LEU A 435 -15.36 -4.94 -39.36
N GLY A 436 -16.67 -4.73 -39.34
CA GLY A 436 -17.40 -4.12 -40.45
C GLY A 436 -16.91 -2.72 -40.83
N ALA A 437 -16.23 -2.00 -39.92
CA ALA A 437 -15.59 -0.72 -40.21
C ALA A 437 -14.25 -0.87 -40.96
N PHE A 438 -13.58 -2.01 -40.84
CA PHE A 438 -12.26 -2.27 -41.41
C PHE A 438 -12.29 -3.15 -42.66
N VAL A 439 -13.27 -4.03 -42.79
CA VAL A 439 -13.39 -4.94 -43.93
C VAL A 439 -14.85 -5.26 -44.20
N ARG A 440 -15.23 -5.36 -45.47
CA ARG A 440 -16.60 -5.69 -45.85
C ARG A 440 -16.92 -7.13 -45.43
N LEU A 441 -17.91 -7.28 -44.55
CA LEU A 441 -18.37 -8.60 -44.10
C LEU A 441 -19.33 -9.22 -45.12
N VAL A 442 -19.16 -10.51 -45.41
CA VAL A 442 -20.02 -11.28 -46.32
C VAL A 442 -20.54 -12.54 -45.64
N GLY A 443 -21.81 -12.87 -45.87
CA GLY A 443 -22.44 -14.09 -45.36
C GLY A 443 -21.88 -15.35 -46.03
N ASP A 444 -21.60 -15.30 -47.34
CA ASP A 444 -21.03 -16.39 -48.12
C ASP A 444 -19.83 -15.90 -48.97
N ALA A 445 -18.87 -16.79 -49.21
CA ALA A 445 -17.70 -16.48 -50.02
C ALA A 445 -18.15 -16.14 -51.47
N PRO A 446 -17.70 -15.01 -52.06
CA PRO A 446 -18.07 -14.65 -53.42
C PRO A 446 -17.66 -15.75 -54.41
N GLY A 447 -18.54 -16.14 -55.33
CA GLY A 447 -18.24 -17.13 -56.37
C GLY A 447 -18.54 -18.60 -56.01
N ARG A 448 -19.24 -18.86 -54.90
CA ARG A 448 -19.86 -20.16 -54.59
C ARG A 448 -21.38 -20.10 -54.64
#